data_AF-A0A0N0VLI3-F1
#
_entry.id   AF-A0A0N0VLI3-F1
#
_cell.length_a   1.000
_cell.length_b   1.000
_cell.length_c   1.000
_cell.angle_alpha   90.00
_cell.angle_beta   90.00
_cell.angle_gamma   90.00
#
_symmetry.space_group_name_H-M   'P 1'
#
loop_
_entity.id
_entity.type
_entity.pdbx_description
1 polymer ?
#
loop_
_entity_poly.entity_id
_entity_poly.type
_entity_poly.pdbx_seq_one_letter_code
_entity_poly.pdbx_strand_id
1 'polypeptide(L)'
;MVLRFQGLATQLRVLQKNLLLMVACFTLILSGLAPANSQNQTETLALGYVQSLYNAHKSLRDAGLGGIWNNAELRETFFQPEIAETGTLVSGEFDLLTGTAPAKIDAFQTRVAGNQPRQGVAIEVAVRSGGPAKIVSLTVDFFDGDQQRISAISGLDWNLAEIAVRYGGNSDNSSGDDLFGEAAGSDAKTNTESSAVSDAVDAEMGEETQTGDTATNNGNESGSSQTQVPGIAAITEEFDGSKLEGGWQIVNEDLNSYLVENGSIFAIATGGKASFENPESANLFKYGEFAGAGDFTMRLKGKLEPKTGYETVWLGLHGNDNDYVALTLRVLTKGCGPALYLDLVNERMIASQEKPVQTSFTKSLFDKSIVSSVCSKGEMGRQLGDRILAQLADKGFELTLKRKGFRYSGSVTLNVPAAGDDPGGPVTVETDSVSRIEPFGAPAFQLGQLSRAKSGETVAYFDRFELIPDAQ
;
A
#
# COMPACT_ATOMS: atom_id res chain seq x y z
N MET A 1 38.37 2.96 31.78
CA MET A 1 36.91 2.86 31.60
C MET A 1 36.19 4.20 31.89
N VAL A 2 36.55 4.93 32.95
CA VAL A 2 35.92 6.21 33.35
C VAL A 2 36.06 7.34 32.31
N LEU A 3 37.18 7.44 31.58
CA LEU A 3 37.41 8.47 30.56
C LEU A 3 36.54 8.32 29.29
N ARG A 4 36.03 7.11 28.98
CA ARG A 4 35.14 6.90 27.81
C ARG A 4 33.71 7.39 28.06
N PHE A 5 33.25 7.45 29.31
CA PHE A 5 31.90 7.89 29.64
C PHE A 5 31.71 9.41 29.58
N GLN A 6 32.74 10.21 29.88
CA GLN A 6 32.64 11.67 29.83
C GLN A 6 32.51 12.21 28.38
N GLY A 7 33.13 11.54 27.40
CA GLY A 7 32.97 11.91 25.98
C GLY A 7 31.55 11.71 25.47
N LEU A 8 30.92 10.60 25.85
CA LEU A 8 29.55 10.24 25.46
C LEU A 8 28.51 11.21 26.02
N ALA A 9 28.62 11.60 27.30
CA ALA A 9 27.70 12.56 27.92
C ALA A 9 27.78 13.96 27.26
N THR A 10 28.98 14.36 26.82
CA THR A 10 29.20 15.66 26.18
C THR A 10 28.62 15.68 24.76
N GLN A 11 28.85 14.61 23.98
CA GLN A 11 28.25 14.42 22.65
C GLN A 11 26.72 14.41 22.72
N LEU A 12 26.14 13.74 23.72
CA LEU A 12 24.69 13.69 23.92
C LEU A 12 24.08 15.08 24.15
N ARG A 13 24.72 15.92 24.98
CA ARG A 13 24.24 17.29 25.26
C ARG A 13 24.33 18.21 24.05
N VAL A 14 25.34 18.04 23.20
CA VAL A 14 25.49 18.83 21.96
C VAL A 14 24.43 18.42 20.94
N LEU A 15 24.17 17.12 20.78
CA LEU A 15 23.08 16.60 19.96
C LEU A 15 21.71 17.08 20.45
N GLN A 16 21.45 17.05 21.76
CA GLN A 16 20.20 17.55 22.34
C GLN A 16 20.01 19.05 22.08
N LYS A 17 21.05 19.87 22.31
CA LYS A 17 20.98 21.32 22.05
C LYS A 17 20.73 21.63 20.58
N ASN A 18 21.40 20.94 19.66
CA ASN A 18 21.22 21.16 18.23
C ASN A 18 19.82 20.72 17.75
N LEU A 19 19.28 19.64 18.31
CA LEU A 19 17.93 19.17 18.02
C LEU A 19 16.86 20.16 18.52
N LEU A 20 16.99 20.64 19.77
CA LEU A 20 16.09 21.67 20.32
C LEU A 20 16.16 22.97 19.50
N LEU A 21 17.35 23.35 19.05
CA LEU A 21 17.54 24.54 18.21
C LEU A 21 16.87 24.38 16.83
N MET A 22 16.96 23.18 16.21
CA MET A 22 16.25 22.90 14.96
C MET A 22 14.73 22.99 15.13
N VAL A 23 14.17 22.41 16.20
CA VAL A 23 12.73 22.43 16.47
C VAL A 23 12.24 23.87 16.70
N ALA A 24 13.02 24.69 17.42
CA ALA A 24 12.69 26.10 17.66
C ALA A 24 12.84 27.00 16.41
N CYS A 25 13.81 26.71 15.53
CA CYS A 25 13.99 27.49 14.30
C CYS A 25 12.87 27.23 13.28
N PHE A 26 12.29 26.03 13.25
CA PHE A 26 11.22 25.69 12.32
C PHE A 26 9.89 26.39 12.65
N THR A 27 9.65 26.72 13.92
CA THR A 27 8.42 27.38 14.39
C THR A 27 8.37 28.89 14.12
N LEU A 28 9.52 29.56 13.95
CA LEU A 28 9.61 31.01 13.90
C LEU A 28 9.45 31.65 12.50
N ILE A 29 9.37 30.87 11.41
CA ILE A 29 9.45 31.40 10.04
C ILE A 29 8.06 31.69 9.40
N LEU A 30 6.92 31.32 9.99
CA LEU A 30 5.62 31.33 9.29
C LEU A 30 4.59 32.43 9.65
N SER A 31 4.91 33.43 10.45
CA SER A 31 3.92 34.37 11.02
C SER A 31 3.43 35.54 10.13
N GLY A 32 3.50 35.44 8.79
CA GLY A 32 3.33 36.59 7.89
C GLY A 32 2.24 36.53 6.80
N LEU A 33 1.41 35.49 6.68
CA LEU A 33 0.52 35.31 5.51
C LEU A 33 -0.98 35.26 5.88
N ALA A 34 -1.80 35.81 5.00
CA ALA A 34 -3.24 36.05 5.13
C ALA A 34 -4.08 34.78 5.43
N PRO A 35 -5.28 34.90 6.05
CA PRO A 35 -6.04 33.80 6.65
C PRO A 35 -6.76 32.84 5.68
N ALA A 36 -6.38 32.77 4.40
CA ALA A 36 -7.13 31.99 3.40
C ALA A 36 -6.83 30.48 3.40
N ASN A 37 -5.99 29.95 4.30
CA ASN A 37 -5.71 28.50 4.32
C ASN A 37 -5.23 27.95 5.67
N SER A 38 -5.94 28.24 6.76
CA SER A 38 -5.54 27.81 8.11
C SER A 38 -5.47 26.28 8.26
N GLN A 39 -6.32 25.52 7.57
CA GLN A 39 -6.28 24.06 7.61
C GLN A 39 -4.98 23.51 7.00
N ASN A 40 -4.61 23.93 5.78
CA ASN A 40 -3.37 23.46 5.15
C ASN A 40 -2.14 23.86 5.96
N GLN A 41 -2.18 25.01 6.66
CA GLN A 41 -1.10 25.42 7.55
C GLN A 41 -0.99 24.47 8.76
N THR A 42 -2.10 24.15 9.42
CA THR A 42 -2.13 23.21 10.55
C THR A 42 -1.65 21.81 10.13
N GLU A 43 -2.08 21.33 8.97
CA GLU A 43 -1.63 20.05 8.41
C GLU A 43 -0.12 20.04 8.11
N THR A 44 0.40 21.14 7.52
CA THR A 44 1.84 21.30 7.27
C THR A 44 2.65 21.29 8.56
N LEU A 45 2.16 21.96 9.61
CA LEU A 45 2.80 21.99 10.92
C LEU A 45 2.79 20.60 11.59
N ALA A 46 1.65 19.90 11.58
CA ALA A 46 1.53 18.53 12.10
C ALA A 46 2.48 17.56 11.38
N LEU A 47 2.58 17.68 10.05
CA LEU A 47 3.47 16.86 9.24
C LEU A 47 4.95 17.10 9.62
N GLY A 48 5.37 18.37 9.70
CA GLY A 48 6.74 18.74 10.11
C GLY A 48 7.08 18.29 11.53
N TYR A 49 6.11 18.32 12.44
CA TYR A 49 6.25 17.82 13.81
C TYR A 49 6.52 16.32 13.85
N VAL A 50 5.73 15.52 13.14
CA VAL A 50 5.89 14.07 13.06
C VAL A 50 7.18 13.68 12.33
N GLN A 51 7.60 14.42 11.30
CA GLN A 51 8.89 14.21 10.66
C GLN A 51 10.05 14.44 11.64
N SER A 52 9.98 15.49 12.46
CA SER A 52 10.98 15.79 13.48
C SER A 52 11.07 14.68 14.54
N LEU A 53 9.90 14.16 14.97
CA LEU A 53 9.80 13.01 15.87
C LEU A 53 10.52 11.78 15.31
N TYR A 54 10.22 11.37 14.07
CA TYR A 54 10.83 10.18 13.46
C TYR A 54 12.32 10.35 13.17
N ASN A 55 12.76 11.53 12.74
CA ASN A 55 14.18 11.83 12.55
C ASN A 55 14.97 11.70 13.86
N ALA A 56 14.44 12.25 14.96
CA ALA A 56 15.05 12.13 16.27
C ALA A 56 15.06 10.68 16.76
N HIS A 57 13.95 9.96 16.61
CA HIS A 57 13.86 8.55 16.98
C HIS A 57 14.86 7.69 16.20
N LYS A 58 14.89 7.82 14.87
CA LYS A 58 15.84 7.11 14.00
C LYS A 58 17.29 7.39 14.41
N SER A 59 17.65 8.67 14.61
CA SER A 59 19.02 9.06 14.98
C SER A 59 19.47 8.41 16.30
N LEU A 60 18.58 8.36 17.30
CA LEU A 60 18.86 7.71 18.58
C LEU A 60 18.99 6.18 18.43
N ARG A 61 18.17 5.55 17.58
CA ARG A 61 18.28 4.11 17.27
C ARG A 61 19.59 3.79 16.55
N ASP A 62 19.97 4.58 15.56
CA ASP A 62 21.20 4.42 14.80
C ASP A 62 22.44 4.55 15.70
N ALA A 63 22.37 5.43 16.70
CA ALA A 63 23.40 5.61 17.72
C ALA A 63 23.39 4.53 18.83
N GLY A 64 22.46 3.58 18.81
CA GLY A 64 22.34 2.53 19.84
C GLY A 64 21.78 3.03 21.18
N LEU A 65 21.08 4.16 21.19
CA LEU A 65 20.54 4.81 22.40
C LEU A 65 19.07 4.42 22.69
N GLY A 66 18.51 3.45 21.95
CA GLY A 66 17.17 2.89 22.22
C GLY A 66 15.99 3.76 21.76
N GLY A 67 16.22 4.80 20.94
CA GLY A 67 15.16 5.64 20.39
C GLY A 67 14.64 6.69 21.37
N ILE A 68 13.56 7.39 20.99
CA ILE A 68 12.93 8.43 21.84
C ILE A 68 12.41 7.85 23.15
N TRP A 69 11.95 6.61 23.15
CA TRP A 69 11.39 5.99 24.34
C TRP A 69 12.39 5.84 25.50
N ASN A 70 13.70 6.00 25.26
CA ASN A 70 14.73 5.98 26.29
C ASN A 70 15.21 7.39 26.72
N ASN A 71 14.58 8.45 26.19
CA ASN A 71 14.92 9.84 26.49
C ASN A 71 13.69 10.61 27.02
N ALA A 72 13.63 10.81 28.34
CA ALA A 72 12.49 11.44 29.02
C ALA A 72 12.13 12.82 28.45
N GLU A 73 13.12 13.68 28.26
CA GLU A 73 12.94 15.03 27.73
C GLU A 73 12.31 15.02 26.33
N LEU A 74 12.78 14.16 25.44
CA LEU A 74 12.20 14.04 24.10
C LEU A 74 10.80 13.42 24.13
N ARG A 75 10.55 12.43 24.99
CA ARG A 75 9.18 11.87 25.14
C ARG A 75 8.18 12.95 25.55
N GLU A 76 8.51 13.74 26.57
CA GLU A 76 7.65 14.81 27.07
C GLU A 76 7.51 15.99 26.10
N THR A 77 8.50 16.15 25.22
CA THR A 77 8.45 17.12 24.11
C THR A 77 7.46 16.68 23.03
N PHE A 78 7.42 15.38 22.71
CA PHE A 78 6.66 14.88 21.57
C PHE A 78 5.25 14.37 21.91
N PHE A 79 5.05 13.79 23.09
CA PHE A 79 3.84 13.03 23.41
C PHE A 79 3.07 13.64 24.57
N GLN A 80 1.75 13.47 24.56
CA GLN A 80 0.97 13.66 25.78
C GLN A 80 1.42 12.68 26.88
N PRO A 81 1.27 13.03 28.17
CA PRO A 81 1.76 12.24 29.29
C PRO A 81 1.34 10.76 29.24
N GLU A 82 0.09 10.49 28.89
CA GLU A 82 -0.51 9.15 28.85
C GLU A 82 0.19 8.24 27.82
N ILE A 83 0.52 8.80 26.65
CA ILE A 83 1.26 8.09 25.60
C ILE A 83 2.73 7.94 25.99
N ALA A 84 3.33 8.96 26.60
CA ALA A 84 4.73 8.91 27.04
C ALA A 84 4.94 7.82 28.10
N GLU A 85 4.00 7.67 29.04
CA GLU A 85 4.01 6.62 30.06
C GLU A 85 3.88 5.23 29.42
N THR A 86 2.83 5.02 28.61
CA THR A 86 2.59 3.75 27.94
C THR A 86 3.76 3.35 27.03
N GLY A 87 4.28 4.30 26.26
CA GLY A 87 5.43 4.07 25.38
C GLY A 87 6.69 3.68 26.16
N THR A 88 6.92 4.27 27.34
CA THR A 88 8.03 3.88 28.21
C THR A 88 7.87 2.44 28.70
N LEU A 89 6.66 2.08 29.15
CA LEU A 89 6.35 0.76 29.68
C LEU A 89 6.66 -0.35 28.67
N VAL A 90 6.33 -0.14 27.39
CA VAL A 90 6.45 -1.19 26.36
C VAL A 90 7.75 -1.15 25.56
N SER A 91 8.52 -0.06 25.67
CA SER A 91 9.70 0.23 24.83
C SER A 91 10.79 -0.85 24.76
N GLY A 92 10.84 -1.75 25.74
CA GLY A 92 11.78 -2.88 25.75
C GLY A 92 11.40 -4.03 24.81
N GLU A 93 10.10 -4.19 24.53
CA GLU A 93 9.57 -5.31 23.75
C GLU A 93 8.86 -4.87 22.47
N PHE A 94 8.29 -3.67 22.50
CA PHE A 94 7.51 -3.11 21.41
C PHE A 94 7.79 -1.62 21.25
N ASP A 95 8.05 -1.19 20.03
CA ASP A 95 8.24 0.21 19.69
C ASP A 95 6.99 0.75 19.00
N LEU A 96 6.24 1.61 19.72
CA LEU A 96 5.00 2.20 19.21
C LEU A 96 5.20 3.03 17.91
N LEU A 97 6.41 3.57 17.65
CA LEU A 97 6.70 4.32 16.43
C LEU A 97 7.08 3.44 15.23
N THR A 98 7.25 2.14 15.43
CA THR A 98 7.49 1.21 14.33
C THR A 98 6.42 0.12 14.22
N GLY A 99 5.64 -0.10 15.28
CA GLY A 99 4.69 -1.20 15.35
C GLY A 99 5.38 -2.56 15.39
N THR A 100 6.65 -2.62 15.78
CA THR A 100 7.48 -3.84 15.78
C THR A 100 8.36 -3.91 17.04
N ALA A 101 9.10 -5.00 17.19
CA ALA A 101 10.14 -5.08 18.20
C ALA A 101 11.20 -3.97 17.99
N PRO A 102 11.82 -3.45 19.07
CA PRO A 102 12.85 -2.42 19.01
C PRO A 102 13.99 -2.76 18.03
N ALA A 103 14.09 -2.03 16.91
CA ALA A 103 15.13 -2.20 15.90
C ALA A 103 15.55 -0.85 15.29
N LYS A 104 16.52 -0.88 14.35
CA LYS A 104 16.92 0.32 13.60
C LYS A 104 15.82 0.66 12.58
N ILE A 105 15.54 1.95 12.44
CA ILE A 105 14.65 2.45 11.38
C ILE A 105 15.49 2.58 10.10
N ASP A 106 15.14 1.79 9.09
CA ASP A 106 15.79 1.79 7.78
C ASP A 106 15.34 3.01 6.96
N ALA A 107 14.02 3.21 6.89
CA ALA A 107 13.38 4.31 6.18
C ALA A 107 12.00 4.62 6.78
N PHE A 108 11.52 5.85 6.62
CA PHE A 108 10.14 6.22 6.92
C PHE A 108 9.64 7.30 5.95
N GLN A 109 8.33 7.34 5.76
CA GLN A 109 7.63 8.41 5.02
C GLN A 109 6.38 8.82 5.79
N THR A 110 6.08 10.11 5.78
CA THR A 110 4.95 10.72 6.50
C THR A 110 3.96 11.34 5.53
N ARG A 111 2.67 11.28 5.84
CA ARG A 111 1.62 12.01 5.10
C ARG A 111 0.47 12.39 6.01
N VAL A 112 -0.33 13.36 5.60
CA VAL A 112 -1.64 13.59 6.20
C VAL A 112 -2.56 12.40 5.89
N ALA A 113 -3.24 11.88 6.91
CA ALA A 113 -4.15 10.74 6.75
C ALA A 113 -5.37 11.15 5.90
N GLY A 114 -5.90 10.23 5.10
CA GLY A 114 -7.09 10.51 4.29
C GLY A 114 -8.35 10.71 5.15
N ASN A 115 -8.39 10.11 6.34
CA ASN A 115 -9.47 10.28 7.32
C ASN A 115 -8.94 11.12 8.47
N GLN A 116 -9.53 12.30 8.66
CA GLN A 116 -9.15 13.21 9.75
C GLN A 116 -10.08 13.01 10.96
N PRO A 117 -9.54 12.99 12.19
CA PRO A 117 -10.35 12.97 13.41
C PRO A 117 -11.12 14.28 13.59
N ARG A 118 -12.08 14.29 14.53
CA ARG A 118 -12.83 15.52 14.88
C ARG A 118 -11.94 16.59 15.52
N GLN A 119 -10.86 16.17 16.20
CA GLN A 119 -9.88 17.04 16.83
C GLN A 119 -8.47 16.56 16.49
N GLY A 120 -7.58 17.52 16.26
CA GLY A 120 -6.21 17.29 15.84
C GLY A 120 -6.07 17.02 14.33
N VAL A 121 -4.84 16.70 13.92
CA VAL A 121 -4.51 16.26 12.56
C VAL A 121 -3.93 14.86 12.63
N ALA A 122 -4.55 13.92 11.91
CA ALA A 122 -4.00 12.58 11.77
C ALA A 122 -2.92 12.55 10.69
N ILE A 123 -1.75 12.05 11.07
CA ILE A 123 -0.59 11.80 10.23
C ILE A 123 -0.35 10.29 10.18
N GLU A 124 -0.30 9.72 8.98
CA GLU A 124 0.16 8.36 8.79
C GLU A 124 1.66 8.35 8.53
N VAL A 125 2.37 7.47 9.23
CA VAL A 125 3.79 7.21 9.03
C VAL A 125 3.96 5.77 8.60
N ALA A 126 4.48 5.60 7.40
CA ALA A 126 4.88 4.29 6.96
C ALA A 126 6.38 4.12 7.20
N VAL A 127 6.74 3.10 7.97
CA VAL A 127 8.05 2.94 8.61
C VAL A 127 8.56 1.52 8.40
N ARG A 128 9.85 1.41 8.07
CA ARG A 128 10.56 0.14 7.91
C ARG A 128 11.60 0.00 9.01
N SER A 129 11.54 -1.10 9.75
CA SER A 129 12.42 -1.36 10.88
C SER A 129 12.72 -2.86 10.99
N GLY A 130 13.77 -3.33 10.29
CA GLY A 130 14.19 -4.74 10.36
C GLY A 130 13.22 -5.75 9.75
N GLY A 131 12.30 -5.32 8.89
CA GLY A 131 11.26 -6.16 8.30
C GLY A 131 10.40 -5.41 7.28
N PRO A 132 9.22 -5.93 6.92
CA PRO A 132 8.26 -5.24 6.06
C PRO A 132 7.84 -3.89 6.65
N ALA A 133 7.58 -2.94 5.77
CA ALA A 133 6.96 -1.66 6.13
C ALA A 133 5.66 -1.84 6.93
N LYS A 134 5.51 -1.07 8.01
CA LYS A 134 4.29 -0.93 8.81
C LYS A 134 3.72 0.48 8.69
N ILE A 135 2.41 0.64 8.90
CA ILE A 135 1.77 1.97 8.98
C ILE A 135 1.41 2.22 10.44
N VAL A 136 1.87 3.37 10.95
CA VAL A 136 1.54 3.91 12.27
C VAL A 136 0.74 5.20 12.04
N SER A 137 -0.44 5.31 12.64
CA SER A 137 -1.26 6.51 12.63
C SER A 137 -1.02 7.31 13.91
N LEU A 138 -0.82 8.61 13.77
CA LEU A 138 -0.55 9.54 14.86
C LEU A 138 -1.53 10.70 14.78
N THR A 139 -2.19 11.05 15.88
CA THR A 139 -2.96 12.31 15.95
C THR A 139 -2.11 13.37 16.62
N VAL A 140 -1.96 14.52 15.96
CA VAL A 140 -1.28 15.71 16.49
C VAL A 140 -2.32 16.72 16.95
N ASP A 141 -2.36 17.01 18.24
CA ASP A 141 -3.19 18.07 18.81
C ASP A 141 -2.39 19.36 18.96
N PHE A 142 -3.10 20.49 18.87
CA PHE A 142 -2.57 21.84 19.00
C PHE A 142 -3.17 22.48 20.26
N PHE A 143 -2.32 22.76 21.24
CA PHE A 143 -2.68 23.38 22.52
C PHE A 143 -2.42 24.88 22.50
N ASP A 144 -3.03 25.60 23.44
CA ASP A 144 -2.88 27.05 23.61
C ASP A 144 -1.40 27.47 23.54
N GLY A 145 -1.06 28.31 22.56
CA GLY A 145 0.31 28.78 22.31
C GLY A 145 1.13 27.91 21.35
N ASP A 146 0.48 27.33 20.32
CA ASP A 146 1.10 26.57 19.22
C ASP A 146 1.86 25.30 19.65
N GLN A 147 1.63 24.81 20.87
CA GLN A 147 2.25 23.58 21.33
C GLN A 147 1.61 22.37 20.65
N GLN A 148 2.40 21.65 19.88
CA GLN A 148 2.03 20.39 19.25
C GLN A 148 2.35 19.24 20.22
N ARG A 149 1.46 18.25 20.32
CA ARG A 149 1.71 16.96 20.99
C ARG A 149 0.99 15.83 20.28
N ILE A 150 1.61 14.65 20.28
CA ILE A 150 0.93 13.41 19.84
C ILE A 150 -0.08 13.02 20.92
N SER A 151 -1.35 12.95 20.54
CA SER A 151 -2.50 12.66 21.39
C SER A 151 -3.08 11.26 21.19
N ALA A 152 -2.85 10.66 20.03
CA ALA A 152 -3.17 9.26 19.76
C ALA A 152 -2.09 8.60 18.91
N ILE A 153 -1.91 7.30 19.10
CA ILE A 153 -1.00 6.46 18.31
C ILE A 153 -1.59 5.05 18.13
N SER A 154 -1.60 4.55 16.90
CA SER A 154 -2.10 3.21 16.58
C SER A 154 -1.40 2.63 15.35
N GLY A 155 -1.53 1.32 15.14
CA GLY A 155 -1.14 0.63 13.92
C GLY A 155 -2.32 -0.07 13.24
N LEU A 156 -2.05 -0.75 12.12
CA LEU A 156 -3.06 -1.54 11.41
C LEU A 156 -3.56 -2.74 12.22
N ASP A 157 -2.68 -3.34 13.01
CA ASP A 157 -2.86 -4.61 13.73
C ASP A 157 -2.78 -4.45 15.26
N TRP A 158 -2.81 -3.20 15.74
CA TRP A 158 -2.75 -2.88 17.17
C TRP A 158 -3.27 -1.47 17.45
N ASN A 159 -3.76 -1.25 18.67
CA ASN A 159 -4.00 0.10 19.21
C ASN A 159 -3.39 0.23 20.61
N LEU A 160 -3.23 1.47 21.08
CA LEU A 160 -2.59 1.76 22.36
C LEU A 160 -3.31 1.10 23.55
N ALA A 161 -4.65 1.04 23.51
CA ALA A 161 -5.44 0.43 24.59
C ALA A 161 -5.17 -1.08 24.72
N GLU A 162 -5.13 -1.80 23.60
CA GLU A 162 -4.78 -3.23 23.57
C GLU A 162 -3.35 -3.48 24.09
N ILE A 163 -2.41 -2.62 23.71
CA ILE A 163 -1.03 -2.70 24.17
C ILE A 163 -0.95 -2.43 25.68
N ALA A 164 -1.62 -1.39 26.18
CA ALA A 164 -1.65 -1.07 27.60
C ALA A 164 -2.23 -2.25 28.42
N VAL A 165 -3.28 -2.92 27.94
CA VAL A 165 -3.82 -4.12 28.59
C VAL A 165 -2.81 -5.27 28.56
N ARG A 166 -2.14 -5.50 27.43
CA ARG A 166 -1.18 -6.61 27.27
C ARG A 166 0.04 -6.49 28.19
N TYR A 167 0.55 -5.27 28.38
CA TYR A 167 1.81 -5.02 29.08
C TYR A 167 1.66 -4.38 30.46
N GLY A 168 0.49 -3.78 30.76
CA GLY A 168 0.19 -3.07 32.00
C GLY A 168 -0.44 -3.91 33.12
N GLY A 169 -0.71 -5.20 32.87
CA GLY A 169 -0.97 -6.23 33.87
C GLY A 169 -1.57 -5.79 35.22
N ASN A 170 -2.85 -5.39 35.24
CA ASN A 170 -3.89 -5.98 36.10
C ASN A 170 -5.27 -5.43 35.70
N SER A 171 -6.12 -6.22 35.04
CA SER A 171 -7.50 -5.85 34.69
C SER A 171 -8.48 -5.94 35.86
N ASP A 172 -7.97 -6.05 37.09
CA ASP A 172 -8.78 -6.14 38.30
C ASP A 172 -8.96 -4.76 38.95
N ASN A 173 -9.57 -3.81 38.23
CA ASN A 173 -10.48 -2.81 38.81
C ASN A 173 -10.98 -1.76 37.79
N SER A 174 -12.27 -1.53 37.90
CA SER A 174 -13.05 -0.36 37.45
C SER A 174 -13.60 -0.34 36.04
N SER A 175 -14.93 -0.41 36.02
CA SER A 175 -15.85 0.20 35.07
C SER A 175 -15.39 1.62 34.70
N GLY A 176 -15.02 1.81 33.44
CA GLY A 176 -14.63 3.10 32.88
C GLY A 176 -15.08 3.18 31.42
N ASP A 177 -16.37 3.47 31.24
CA ASP A 177 -17.07 3.44 29.96
C ASP A 177 -16.98 4.76 29.15
N ASP A 178 -16.14 5.74 29.54
CA ASP A 178 -16.35 7.13 29.08
C ASP A 178 -15.11 7.94 28.61
N LEU A 179 -13.95 7.34 28.28
CA LEU A 179 -12.75 8.15 27.94
C LEU A 179 -12.03 7.87 26.62
N PHE A 180 -12.49 6.94 25.78
CA PHE A 180 -11.93 6.77 24.44
C PHE A 180 -12.99 7.02 23.39
N GLY A 181 -12.90 8.18 22.74
CA GLY A 181 -13.67 8.49 21.56
C GLY A 181 -13.49 7.38 20.52
N GLU A 182 -14.62 6.82 20.11
CA GLU A 182 -14.82 5.77 19.11
C GLU A 182 -13.91 5.99 17.89
N ALA A 183 -12.76 5.31 17.89
CA ALA A 183 -11.91 5.23 16.70
C ALA A 183 -12.65 4.36 15.68
N ALA A 184 -12.88 4.91 14.49
CA ALA A 184 -13.60 4.24 13.43
C ALA A 184 -12.96 2.89 13.06
N GLY A 185 -13.66 1.80 13.40
CA GLY A 185 -13.77 0.52 12.69
C GLY A 185 -12.48 -0.26 12.43
N SER A 186 -12.22 -1.29 13.24
CA SER A 186 -11.30 -2.39 12.92
C SER A 186 -12.01 -3.74 13.14
N ASP A 187 -12.91 -4.09 12.22
CA ASP A 187 -13.40 -5.46 12.04
C ASP A 187 -12.60 -6.13 10.90
N ALA A 188 -11.35 -6.51 11.17
CA ALA A 188 -10.53 -7.28 10.25
C ALA A 188 -9.98 -8.53 10.96
N LYS A 189 -10.76 -9.63 10.93
CA LYS A 189 -10.25 -10.97 11.23
C LYS A 189 -9.50 -11.50 10.01
N THR A 190 -8.17 -11.47 10.04
CA THR A 190 -7.33 -12.08 9.00
C THR A 190 -7.16 -13.57 9.25
N ASN A 191 -7.79 -14.40 8.41
CA ASN A 191 -7.45 -15.81 8.27
C ASN A 191 -6.16 -15.92 7.43
N THR A 192 -5.03 -16.19 8.07
CA THR A 192 -3.77 -16.50 7.38
C THR A 192 -3.68 -18.01 7.21
N GLU A 193 -4.08 -18.54 6.05
CA GLU A 193 -3.76 -19.91 5.64
C GLU A 193 -2.42 -19.90 4.87
N SER A 194 -1.36 -20.29 5.57
CA SER A 194 -0.05 -20.59 4.99
C SER A 194 -0.10 -21.97 4.33
N SER A 195 0.02 -22.02 3.00
CA SER A 195 0.27 -23.27 2.27
C SER A 195 1.75 -23.35 1.90
N ALA A 196 2.45 -24.24 2.59
CA ALA A 196 3.81 -24.66 2.24
C ALA A 196 3.80 -25.53 0.99
N VAL A 197 4.74 -25.29 0.07
CA VAL A 197 5.14 -26.25 -0.96
C VAL A 197 6.65 -26.46 -0.84
N SER A 198 7.02 -27.74 -0.76
CA SER A 198 8.34 -28.30 -0.51
C SER A 198 9.08 -28.67 -1.80
N ASP A 199 10.43 -28.59 -1.71
CA ASP A 199 11.49 -29.29 -2.44
C ASP A 199 11.62 -29.07 -3.97
N ALA A 200 12.79 -29.06 -4.62
CA ALA A 200 14.23 -28.94 -4.31
C ALA A 200 14.95 -28.97 -5.68
N VAL A 201 16.22 -28.52 -5.75
CA VAL A 201 17.38 -29.11 -6.49
C VAL A 201 18.39 -28.03 -6.96
N ASP A 202 19.64 -28.42 -6.81
CA ASP A 202 20.95 -27.75 -6.71
C ASP A 202 21.58 -27.04 -7.93
N ALA A 203 22.71 -26.38 -7.61
CA ALA A 203 23.90 -26.01 -8.40
C ALA A 203 23.88 -24.60 -9.05
N GLU A 204 24.93 -23.78 -9.06
CA GLU A 204 26.37 -23.95 -8.77
C GLU A 204 27.02 -22.56 -8.51
N MET A 205 28.14 -22.55 -7.79
CA MET A 205 28.94 -21.37 -7.42
C MET A 205 29.71 -20.73 -8.58
N GLY A 206 29.93 -19.42 -8.51
CA GLY A 206 31.00 -18.72 -9.21
C GLY A 206 31.48 -17.49 -8.43
N GLU A 207 32.69 -17.55 -7.90
CA GLU A 207 33.45 -16.43 -7.34
C GLU A 207 33.93 -15.48 -8.45
N GLU A 208 33.92 -14.16 -8.24
CA GLU A 208 35.06 -13.29 -8.60
C GLU A 208 35.02 -11.91 -7.90
N THR A 209 35.94 -11.76 -6.95
CA THR A 209 36.91 -10.69 -6.69
C THR A 209 36.57 -9.18 -6.78
N GLN A 210 36.88 -8.50 -5.66
CA GLN A 210 37.09 -7.07 -5.43
C GLN A 210 38.11 -6.38 -6.36
N THR A 211 37.85 -5.11 -6.68
CA THR A 211 38.72 -3.92 -6.52
C THR A 211 37.78 -2.71 -6.62
N GLY A 212 37.71 -1.69 -5.76
CA GLY A 212 38.75 -0.96 -5.06
C GLY A 212 38.96 0.37 -5.79
N ASP A 213 38.31 1.47 -5.38
CA ASP A 213 39.02 2.74 -5.17
C ASP A 213 38.20 3.88 -4.55
N THR A 214 38.96 4.89 -4.15
CA THR A 214 38.78 5.82 -3.04
C THR A 214 38.50 7.25 -3.54
N ALA A 215 37.98 8.10 -2.64
CA ALA A 215 37.93 9.57 -2.69
C ALA A 215 36.70 10.20 -3.41
N THR A 216 36.14 11.36 -3.03
CA THR A 216 36.61 12.45 -2.16
C THR A 216 35.40 13.18 -1.57
N ASN A 217 35.50 13.57 -0.30
CA ASN A 217 34.63 14.53 0.38
C ASN A 217 34.67 15.89 -0.34
N ASN A 218 33.51 16.49 -0.60
CA ASN A 218 33.36 17.94 -0.60
C ASN A 218 31.95 18.30 -0.13
N GLY A 219 31.90 18.90 1.07
CA GLY A 219 30.70 19.50 1.62
C GLY A 219 30.31 20.71 0.79
N ASN A 220 29.04 20.76 0.41
CA ASN A 220 28.40 21.99 -0.02
C ASN A 220 27.03 22.10 0.62
N GLU A 221 26.71 23.33 0.97
CA GLU A 221 25.78 23.72 2.02
C GLU A 221 24.31 23.40 1.71
N SER A 222 23.59 23.10 2.79
CA SER A 222 22.15 22.92 2.88
C SER A 222 21.38 24.09 2.26
N GLY A 223 20.99 23.94 1.00
CA GLY A 223 19.81 24.57 0.43
C GLY A 223 18.64 23.61 0.52
N SER A 224 17.68 23.89 1.40
CA SER A 224 16.38 23.22 1.48
C SER A 224 15.62 23.43 0.15
N SER A 225 15.96 22.63 -0.86
CA SER A 225 15.19 22.52 -2.09
C SER A 225 14.01 21.62 -1.76
N GLN A 226 12.85 22.23 -1.50
CA GLN A 226 11.58 21.51 -1.56
C GLN A 226 11.45 20.96 -2.98
N THR A 227 11.83 19.70 -3.14
CA THR A 227 11.66 18.96 -4.39
C THR A 227 10.16 18.79 -4.55
N GLN A 228 9.52 19.67 -5.34
CA GLN A 228 8.13 19.47 -5.75
C GLN A 228 8.08 18.12 -6.45
N VAL A 229 7.45 17.15 -5.81
CA VAL A 229 7.24 15.84 -6.41
C VAL A 229 6.32 16.05 -7.61
N PRO A 230 6.69 15.61 -8.83
CA PRO A 230 5.84 15.77 -10.00
C PRO A 230 4.46 15.16 -9.72
N GLY A 231 3.41 15.97 -9.88
CA GLY A 231 2.03 15.52 -9.72
C GLY A 231 1.64 14.48 -10.77
N ILE A 232 0.70 13.61 -10.42
CA ILE A 232 0.14 12.60 -11.35
C ILE A 232 -0.70 13.34 -12.41
N ALA A 233 -0.35 13.18 -13.69
CA ALA A 233 -1.18 13.66 -14.79
C ALA A 233 -2.40 12.74 -14.97
N ALA A 234 -3.57 13.33 -15.19
CA ALA A 234 -4.77 12.56 -15.54
C ALA A 234 -4.60 11.95 -16.95
N ILE A 235 -4.99 10.68 -17.09
CA ILE A 235 -4.94 9.92 -18.34
C ILE A 235 -6.34 9.36 -18.60
N THR A 236 -6.80 9.50 -19.83
CA THR A 236 -8.00 8.83 -20.32
C THR A 236 -7.67 8.33 -21.72
N GLU A 237 -7.81 7.02 -21.91
CA GLU A 237 -7.52 6.33 -23.15
C GLU A 237 -8.75 5.51 -23.55
N GLU A 238 -9.28 5.78 -24.75
CA GLU A 238 -10.45 5.11 -25.34
C GLU A 238 -10.05 4.22 -26.53
N PHE A 239 -8.76 4.13 -26.85
CA PHE A 239 -8.20 3.26 -27.89
C PHE A 239 -8.85 3.44 -29.28
N ASP A 240 -9.25 4.67 -29.61
CA ASP A 240 -9.95 5.04 -30.85
C ASP A 240 -9.05 5.05 -32.10
N GLY A 241 -7.74 5.02 -31.90
CA GLY A 241 -6.72 4.94 -32.95
C GLY A 241 -6.51 3.54 -33.53
N SER A 242 -5.57 3.46 -34.48
CA SER A 242 -5.09 2.19 -35.07
C SER A 242 -3.86 1.62 -34.36
N LYS A 243 -3.37 2.31 -33.33
CA LYS A 243 -2.19 1.98 -32.52
C LYS A 243 -2.31 2.70 -31.18
N LEU A 244 -1.53 2.24 -30.19
CA LEU A 244 -1.39 2.97 -28.93
C LEU A 244 -0.49 4.20 -29.13
N GLU A 245 -0.93 5.35 -28.65
CA GLU A 245 -0.18 6.61 -28.71
C GLU A 245 0.10 7.15 -27.29
N GLY A 246 0.52 8.41 -27.14
CA GLY A 246 0.45 9.08 -25.84
C GLY A 246 1.34 8.57 -24.70
N GLY A 247 2.31 7.68 -24.95
CA GLY A 247 3.23 7.17 -23.90
C GLY A 247 3.02 5.70 -23.53
N TRP A 248 2.08 5.01 -24.19
CA TRP A 248 1.98 3.57 -24.10
C TRP A 248 3.19 2.86 -24.69
N GLN A 249 3.59 1.78 -24.02
CA GLN A 249 4.61 0.82 -24.43
C GLN A 249 4.02 -0.58 -24.26
N ILE A 250 4.40 -1.50 -25.15
CA ILE A 250 4.01 -2.90 -25.05
C ILE A 250 5.26 -3.70 -24.76
N VAL A 251 5.36 -4.22 -23.54
CA VAL A 251 6.49 -5.09 -23.15
C VAL A 251 6.23 -6.48 -23.70
N ASN A 252 7.26 -7.07 -24.32
CA ASN A 252 7.20 -8.33 -25.06
C ASN A 252 6.07 -8.35 -26.10
N GLU A 253 6.09 -7.37 -27.00
CA GLU A 253 5.08 -7.21 -28.04
C GLU A 253 4.99 -8.45 -28.96
N ASP A 254 3.79 -9.03 -29.05
CA ASP A 254 3.40 -10.04 -30.01
C ASP A 254 2.16 -9.56 -30.77
N LEU A 255 2.41 -9.03 -31.97
CA LEU A 255 1.40 -8.47 -32.88
C LEU A 255 0.35 -9.50 -33.34
N ASN A 256 0.56 -10.80 -33.12
CA ASN A 256 -0.44 -11.83 -33.42
C ASN A 256 -1.44 -12.04 -32.28
N SER A 257 -1.12 -11.50 -31.10
CA SER A 257 -1.86 -11.72 -29.86
C SER A 257 -2.56 -10.46 -29.35
N TYR A 258 -2.56 -9.36 -30.12
CA TYR A 258 -3.46 -8.23 -29.91
C TYR A 258 -3.67 -7.41 -31.19
N LEU A 259 -4.73 -6.60 -31.19
CA LEU A 259 -5.07 -5.65 -32.25
C LEU A 259 -5.77 -4.43 -31.63
N VAL A 260 -5.38 -3.22 -32.02
CA VAL A 260 -6.06 -1.98 -31.63
C VAL A 260 -7.01 -1.58 -32.75
N GLU A 261 -8.31 -1.72 -32.53
CA GLU A 261 -9.32 -1.35 -33.50
C GLU A 261 -10.68 -1.04 -32.85
N ASN A 262 -11.46 -0.21 -33.54
CA ASN A 262 -12.86 0.07 -33.18
C ASN A 262 -13.05 0.61 -31.75
N GLY A 263 -12.11 1.40 -31.23
CA GLY A 263 -12.20 1.94 -29.87
C GLY A 263 -11.93 0.89 -28.78
N SER A 264 -11.11 -0.11 -29.10
CA SER A 264 -10.73 -1.15 -28.14
C SER A 264 -9.40 -1.81 -28.49
N ILE A 265 -8.79 -2.46 -27.49
CA ILE A 265 -7.74 -3.45 -27.71
C ILE A 265 -8.37 -4.83 -27.64
N PHE A 266 -8.40 -5.53 -28.77
CA PHE A 266 -8.62 -6.97 -28.81
C PHE A 266 -7.33 -7.67 -28.40
N ALA A 267 -7.38 -8.52 -27.37
CA ALA A 267 -6.21 -9.24 -26.87
C ALA A 267 -6.49 -10.75 -26.78
N ILE A 268 -5.45 -11.53 -27.06
CA ILE A 268 -5.45 -12.99 -26.96
C ILE A 268 -4.34 -13.43 -26.00
N ALA A 269 -4.65 -14.37 -25.11
CA ALA A 269 -3.65 -15.06 -24.29
C ALA A 269 -3.74 -16.57 -24.49
N THR A 270 -2.58 -17.21 -24.64
CA THR A 270 -2.44 -18.66 -24.80
C THR A 270 -1.28 -19.21 -23.96
N GLY A 271 -1.27 -20.51 -23.70
CA GLY A 271 -0.13 -21.21 -23.12
C GLY A 271 0.01 -21.09 -21.59
N GLY A 272 -0.90 -20.37 -20.92
CA GLY A 272 -1.00 -20.36 -19.46
C GLY A 272 0.20 -19.73 -18.73
N LYS A 273 0.94 -18.83 -19.38
CA LYS A 273 2.12 -18.15 -18.81
C LYS A 273 1.98 -16.63 -18.74
N ALA A 274 0.87 -16.08 -19.20
CA ALA A 274 0.70 -14.64 -19.25
C ALA A 274 0.25 -14.11 -17.87
N SER A 275 1.15 -13.43 -17.16
CA SER A 275 0.95 -12.79 -15.86
C SER A 275 1.99 -11.68 -15.63
N PHE A 276 1.76 -10.80 -14.65
CA PHE A 276 2.76 -9.81 -14.22
C PHE A 276 4.01 -10.47 -13.62
N GLU A 277 3.85 -11.62 -12.97
CA GLU A 277 4.94 -12.40 -12.36
C GLU A 277 5.89 -13.04 -13.39
N ASN A 278 5.52 -13.07 -14.67
CA ASN A 278 6.35 -13.68 -15.70
C ASN A 278 7.04 -12.61 -16.56
N PRO A 279 8.37 -12.47 -16.51
CA PRO A 279 9.08 -11.47 -17.31
C PRO A 279 8.98 -11.72 -18.82
N GLU A 280 8.64 -12.94 -19.24
CA GLU A 280 8.44 -13.33 -20.65
C GLU A 280 6.97 -13.25 -21.08
N SER A 281 6.09 -12.69 -20.25
CA SER A 281 4.67 -12.54 -20.53
C SER A 281 4.46 -11.61 -21.72
N ALA A 282 3.74 -12.07 -22.75
CA ALA A 282 3.48 -11.29 -23.95
C ALA A 282 2.48 -10.16 -23.70
N ASN A 283 2.64 -9.04 -24.40
CA ASN A 283 1.68 -7.94 -24.45
C ASN A 283 1.29 -7.36 -23.09
N LEU A 284 2.29 -6.98 -22.28
CA LEU A 284 2.05 -6.14 -21.11
C LEU A 284 1.94 -4.68 -21.56
N PHE A 285 0.73 -4.12 -21.51
CA PHE A 285 0.45 -2.74 -21.89
C PHE A 285 0.82 -1.81 -20.72
N LYS A 286 1.88 -1.03 -20.88
CA LYS A 286 2.47 -0.19 -19.82
C LYS A 286 2.49 1.28 -20.25
N TYR A 287 2.03 2.19 -19.40
CA TYR A 287 2.00 3.62 -19.69
C TYR A 287 3.16 4.35 -19.02
N GLY A 288 4.14 4.76 -19.83
CA GLY A 288 5.24 5.64 -19.43
C GLY A 288 6.04 5.19 -18.20
N GLU A 289 6.75 6.14 -17.60
CA GLU A 289 7.26 6.02 -16.24
C GLU A 289 6.30 6.73 -15.29
N PHE A 290 5.96 6.10 -14.17
CA PHE A 290 5.08 6.68 -13.18
C PHE A 290 5.81 6.83 -11.86
N ALA A 291 6.35 8.02 -11.64
CA ALA A 291 6.89 8.39 -10.34
C ALA A 291 5.78 8.79 -9.33
N GLY A 292 4.51 8.64 -9.72
CA GLY A 292 3.34 9.26 -9.09
C GLY A 292 3.29 9.06 -7.58
N ALA A 293 3.73 10.08 -6.85
CA ALA A 293 3.40 10.25 -5.45
C ALA A 293 2.02 10.90 -5.38
N GLY A 294 1.13 10.34 -4.55
CA GLY A 294 -0.20 10.88 -4.33
C GLY A 294 -1.30 9.85 -4.49
N ASP A 295 -2.51 10.30 -4.15
CA ASP A 295 -3.73 9.53 -4.22
C ASP A 295 -4.24 9.51 -5.67
N PHE A 296 -4.74 8.36 -6.11
CA PHE A 296 -5.27 8.22 -7.45
C PHE A 296 -6.30 7.11 -7.55
N THR A 297 -7.10 7.18 -8.61
CA THR A 297 -8.00 6.11 -9.05
C THR A 297 -7.61 5.68 -10.46
N MET A 298 -7.33 4.40 -10.64
CA MET A 298 -7.07 3.77 -11.94
C MET A 298 -8.25 2.88 -12.31
N ARG A 299 -8.72 2.94 -13.54
CA ARG A 299 -9.83 2.10 -14.03
C ARG A 299 -9.49 1.42 -15.34
N LEU A 300 -9.96 0.19 -15.47
CA LEU A 300 -9.92 -0.58 -16.71
C LEU A 300 -11.30 -1.14 -16.98
N LYS A 301 -11.86 -0.79 -18.13
CA LYS A 301 -13.14 -1.32 -18.60
C LYS A 301 -12.92 -2.22 -19.81
N GLY A 302 -13.62 -3.34 -19.84
CA GLY A 302 -13.51 -4.26 -20.96
C GLY A 302 -14.51 -5.41 -20.90
N LYS A 303 -14.38 -6.32 -21.85
CA LYS A 303 -15.13 -7.57 -21.97
C LYS A 303 -14.19 -8.75 -21.90
N LEU A 304 -14.64 -9.86 -21.33
CA LEU A 304 -13.87 -11.09 -21.20
C LEU A 304 -14.71 -12.27 -21.71
N GLU A 305 -14.12 -13.10 -22.56
CA GLU A 305 -14.72 -14.35 -23.00
C GLU A 305 -14.12 -15.54 -22.22
N PRO A 306 -14.72 -15.98 -21.11
CA PRO A 306 -14.16 -17.04 -20.28
C PRO A 306 -14.38 -18.42 -20.93
N LYS A 307 -13.40 -18.89 -21.73
CA LYS A 307 -13.48 -20.14 -22.51
C LYS A 307 -12.74 -21.31 -21.86
N THR A 308 -11.57 -21.04 -21.31
CA THR A 308 -10.68 -22.01 -20.68
C THR A 308 -10.99 -22.21 -19.20
N GLY A 309 -11.65 -21.23 -18.57
CA GLY A 309 -11.97 -21.25 -17.16
C GLY A 309 -10.76 -20.99 -16.25
N TYR A 310 -9.72 -20.36 -16.81
CA TYR A 310 -8.43 -20.04 -16.21
C TYR A 310 -7.92 -18.67 -16.68
N GLU A 311 -8.83 -17.79 -17.10
CA GLU A 311 -8.54 -16.43 -17.56
C GLU A 311 -8.12 -15.51 -16.41
N THR A 312 -7.26 -14.54 -16.70
CA THR A 312 -6.93 -13.46 -15.76
C THR A 312 -6.90 -12.12 -16.49
N VAL A 313 -7.46 -11.07 -15.90
CA VAL A 313 -7.25 -9.68 -16.33
C VAL A 313 -6.53 -8.96 -15.20
N TRP A 314 -5.39 -8.34 -15.53
CA TRP A 314 -4.54 -7.61 -14.58
C TRP A 314 -4.68 -6.11 -14.80
N LEU A 315 -4.77 -5.35 -13.72
CA LEU A 315 -4.70 -3.88 -13.69
C LEU A 315 -3.82 -3.45 -12.52
N GLY A 316 -2.77 -2.66 -12.74
CA GLY A 316 -1.87 -2.34 -11.64
C GLY A 316 -0.79 -1.32 -11.93
N LEU A 317 0.10 -1.16 -10.96
CA LEU A 317 1.40 -0.54 -11.13
C LEU A 317 2.44 -1.65 -11.26
N HIS A 318 3.22 -1.64 -12.35
CA HIS A 318 4.20 -2.67 -12.66
C HIS A 318 5.60 -2.07 -12.81
N GLY A 319 6.48 -2.36 -11.85
CA GLY A 319 7.92 -2.09 -11.94
C GLY A 319 8.60 -3.17 -12.78
N ASN A 320 8.63 -4.37 -12.22
CA ASN A 320 9.11 -5.61 -12.84
C ASN A 320 8.31 -6.80 -12.30
N ASP A 321 8.72 -8.01 -12.70
CA ASP A 321 8.10 -9.30 -12.35
C ASP A 321 8.10 -9.60 -10.84
N ASN A 322 9.00 -8.99 -10.07
CA ASN A 322 9.11 -9.12 -8.62
C ASN A 322 8.73 -7.83 -7.87
N ASP A 323 8.15 -6.85 -8.59
CA ASP A 323 7.87 -5.51 -8.06
C ASP A 323 6.61 -4.90 -8.70
N TYR A 324 5.44 -5.29 -8.20
CA TYR A 324 4.14 -4.84 -8.71
C TYR A 324 3.07 -4.70 -7.62
N VAL A 325 2.06 -3.87 -7.85
CA VAL A 325 0.75 -3.97 -7.17
C VAL A 325 -0.30 -4.13 -8.25
N ALA A 326 -1.07 -5.21 -8.19
CA ALA A 326 -2.06 -5.53 -9.20
C ALA A 326 -3.39 -5.99 -8.59
N LEU A 327 -4.46 -5.47 -9.18
CA LEU A 327 -5.80 -6.00 -9.06
C LEU A 327 -6.04 -6.98 -10.21
N THR A 328 -6.47 -8.19 -9.87
CA THR A 328 -6.67 -9.27 -10.84
C THR A 328 -8.10 -9.78 -10.76
N LEU A 329 -8.83 -9.69 -11.88
CA LEU A 329 -10.06 -10.45 -12.07
C LEU A 329 -9.69 -11.78 -12.70
N ARG A 330 -9.97 -12.89 -12.03
CA ARG A 330 -9.67 -14.22 -12.57
C ARG A 330 -10.84 -15.17 -12.57
N VAL A 331 -10.88 -16.01 -13.59
CA VAL A 331 -11.74 -17.18 -13.66
C VAL A 331 -10.90 -18.37 -13.21
N LEU A 332 -11.43 -19.17 -12.30
CA LEU A 332 -10.82 -20.42 -11.87
C LEU A 332 -11.86 -21.53 -11.87
N THR A 333 -11.63 -22.55 -12.70
CA THR A 333 -12.44 -23.77 -12.73
C THR A 333 -12.11 -24.68 -11.57
N LYS A 334 -13.12 -24.90 -10.73
CA LYS A 334 -13.14 -25.87 -9.63
C LYS A 334 -13.99 -27.08 -10.01
N GLY A 335 -14.03 -28.10 -9.15
CA GLY A 335 -14.81 -29.33 -9.39
C GLY A 335 -16.30 -29.10 -9.66
N CYS A 336 -16.88 -27.98 -9.19
CA CYS A 336 -18.27 -27.60 -9.44
C CYS A 336 -18.44 -26.52 -10.54
N GLY A 337 -17.40 -26.25 -11.32
CA GLY A 337 -17.40 -25.33 -12.45
C GLY A 337 -16.55 -24.06 -12.27
N PRO A 338 -16.54 -23.16 -13.27
CA PRO A 338 -15.80 -21.90 -13.23
C PRO A 338 -16.37 -20.94 -12.19
N ALA A 339 -15.48 -20.26 -11.46
CA ALA A 339 -15.82 -19.24 -10.48
C ALA A 339 -14.96 -18.00 -10.66
N LEU A 340 -15.52 -16.83 -10.34
CA LEU A 340 -14.81 -15.56 -10.40
C LEU A 340 -14.17 -15.22 -9.06
N TYR A 341 -12.95 -14.68 -9.12
CA TYR A 341 -12.21 -14.15 -7.99
C TYR A 341 -11.69 -12.77 -8.33
N LEU A 342 -11.62 -11.94 -7.30
CA LEU A 342 -10.93 -10.67 -7.32
C LEU A 342 -9.76 -10.78 -6.35
N ASP A 343 -8.54 -10.59 -6.86
CA ASP A 343 -7.33 -10.60 -6.04
C ASP A 343 -6.69 -9.20 -6.06
N LEU A 344 -6.18 -8.76 -4.92
CA LEU A 344 -5.27 -7.61 -4.83
C LEU A 344 -3.94 -8.10 -4.30
N VAL A 345 -2.89 -8.00 -5.13
CA VAL A 345 -1.55 -8.49 -4.83
C VAL A 345 -0.59 -7.31 -4.76
N ASN A 346 0.25 -7.29 -3.73
CA ASN A 346 1.44 -6.45 -3.63
C ASN A 346 2.65 -7.36 -3.53
N GLU A 347 3.49 -7.34 -4.55
CA GLU A 347 4.76 -8.04 -4.59
C GLU A 347 5.90 -7.04 -4.68
N ARG A 348 6.94 -7.23 -3.86
CA ARG A 348 8.09 -6.33 -3.83
C ARG A 348 9.36 -7.03 -3.41
N MET A 349 10.47 -6.58 -3.98
CA MET A 349 11.80 -6.87 -3.46
C MET A 349 12.11 -6.03 -2.22
N ILE A 350 12.57 -6.69 -1.16
CA ILE A 350 13.11 -6.03 0.04
C ILE A 350 14.60 -6.26 0.05
N ALA A 351 15.41 -5.19 0.20
CA ALA A 351 16.88 -5.26 0.10
C ALA A 351 17.55 -6.29 1.04
N SER A 352 16.87 -6.69 2.12
CA SER A 352 17.35 -7.71 3.07
C SER A 352 16.91 -9.14 2.75
N GLN A 353 16.19 -9.36 1.64
CA GLN A 353 15.66 -10.66 1.24
C GLN A 353 16.05 -11.02 -0.18
N GLU A 354 16.37 -12.31 -0.38
CA GLU A 354 16.71 -12.86 -1.70
C GLU A 354 15.47 -13.08 -2.59
N LYS A 355 14.30 -13.21 -1.98
CA LYS A 355 13.02 -13.44 -2.67
C LYS A 355 12.07 -12.27 -2.45
N PRO A 356 11.15 -12.01 -3.39
CA PRO A 356 10.12 -11.01 -3.20
C PRO A 356 9.20 -11.39 -2.04
N VAL A 357 8.71 -10.37 -1.35
CA VAL A 357 7.66 -10.50 -0.35
C VAL A 357 6.33 -10.19 -1.00
N GLN A 358 5.39 -11.14 -0.91
CA GLN A 358 4.05 -10.99 -1.42
C GLN A 358 3.06 -10.78 -0.25
N THR A 359 2.14 -9.83 -0.42
CA THR A 359 0.94 -9.68 0.39
C THR A 359 -0.26 -9.67 -0.55
N SER A 360 -1.23 -10.54 -0.31
CA SER A 360 -2.39 -10.67 -1.21
C SER A 360 -3.69 -10.84 -0.45
N PHE A 361 -4.76 -10.28 -1.00
CA PHE A 361 -6.13 -10.58 -0.60
C PHE A 361 -6.88 -11.20 -1.77
N THR A 362 -7.60 -12.29 -1.50
CA THR A 362 -8.41 -12.99 -2.50
C THR A 362 -9.86 -13.02 -2.05
N LYS A 363 -10.76 -12.54 -2.90
CA LYS A 363 -12.20 -12.58 -2.66
C LYS A 363 -12.89 -13.38 -3.74
N SER A 364 -13.60 -14.43 -3.33
CA SER A 364 -14.49 -15.16 -4.24
C SER A 364 -15.74 -14.33 -4.51
N LEU A 365 -16.02 -14.06 -5.78
CA LEU A 365 -17.27 -13.40 -6.16
C LEU A 365 -18.45 -14.38 -6.09
N PHE A 366 -18.18 -15.68 -6.27
CA PHE A 366 -19.21 -16.72 -6.30
C PHE A 366 -19.21 -17.62 -5.05
N ASP A 367 -18.77 -17.06 -3.93
CA ASP A 367 -18.95 -17.61 -2.59
C ASP A 367 -19.29 -16.44 -1.65
N LYS A 368 -20.59 -16.21 -1.49
CA LYS A 368 -21.25 -15.16 -0.69
C LYS A 368 -21.25 -13.73 -1.25
N SER A 369 -20.25 -13.31 -2.03
CA SER A 369 -20.19 -11.91 -2.47
C SER A 369 -21.29 -11.52 -3.47
N ILE A 370 -21.51 -12.36 -4.50
CA ILE A 370 -22.55 -12.16 -5.53
C ILE A 370 -23.43 -13.42 -5.61
N VAL A 371 -22.80 -14.59 -5.68
CA VAL A 371 -23.50 -15.88 -5.66
C VAL A 371 -23.26 -16.55 -4.33
N SER A 372 -24.31 -17.14 -3.74
CA SER A 372 -24.23 -17.84 -2.45
C SER A 372 -23.15 -18.93 -2.46
N SER A 373 -23.12 -19.76 -3.50
CA SER A 373 -22.04 -20.70 -3.82
C SER A 373 -22.19 -21.21 -5.26
N VAL A 374 -21.10 -21.29 -6.02
CA VAL A 374 -21.06 -22.00 -7.32
C VAL A 374 -21.42 -23.49 -7.23
N CYS A 375 -21.23 -24.11 -6.07
CA CYS A 375 -21.48 -25.54 -5.91
C CYS A 375 -22.94 -25.82 -5.49
N SER A 376 -23.69 -24.80 -5.08
CA SER A 376 -25.11 -24.93 -4.77
C SER A 376 -25.92 -25.16 -6.06
N LYS A 377 -26.84 -26.13 -6.00
CA LYS A 377 -27.84 -26.34 -7.06
C LYS A 377 -28.90 -25.23 -7.00
N GLY A 378 -29.46 -24.89 -8.16
CA GLY A 378 -30.58 -23.95 -8.27
C GLY A 378 -30.20 -22.61 -8.88
N GLU A 379 -31.20 -21.73 -8.96
CA GLU A 379 -31.12 -20.46 -9.68
C GLU A 379 -30.08 -19.52 -9.06
N MET A 380 -30.04 -19.39 -7.73
CA MET A 380 -29.10 -18.54 -6.97
C MET A 380 -27.70 -19.18 -6.74
N GLY A 381 -27.41 -20.28 -7.43
CA GLY A 381 -26.15 -21.02 -7.35
C GLY A 381 -25.43 -21.07 -8.70
N ARG A 382 -25.10 -22.29 -9.17
CA ARG A 382 -24.39 -22.51 -10.45
C ARG A 382 -25.02 -21.79 -11.64
N GLN A 383 -26.35 -21.80 -11.76
CA GLN A 383 -27.05 -21.21 -12.91
C GLN A 383 -26.83 -19.70 -13.00
N LEU A 384 -26.95 -18.96 -11.89
CA LEU A 384 -26.61 -17.54 -11.86
C LEU A 384 -25.13 -17.31 -12.15
N GLY A 385 -24.23 -18.12 -11.58
CA GLY A 385 -22.79 -18.04 -11.87
C GLY A 385 -22.47 -18.18 -13.36
N ASP A 386 -23.10 -19.12 -14.06
CA ASP A 386 -22.96 -19.29 -15.52
C ASP A 386 -23.49 -18.09 -16.30
N ARG A 387 -24.63 -17.53 -15.89
CA ARG A 387 -25.19 -16.34 -16.52
C ARG A 387 -24.31 -15.10 -16.32
N ILE A 388 -23.70 -14.92 -15.14
CA ILE A 388 -22.75 -13.83 -14.88
C ILE A 388 -21.52 -13.99 -15.78
N LEU A 389 -20.95 -15.21 -15.88
CA LEU A 389 -19.82 -15.47 -16.77
C LEU A 389 -20.15 -15.19 -18.25
N ALA A 390 -21.35 -15.54 -18.69
CA ALA A 390 -21.81 -15.20 -20.04
C ALA A 390 -21.97 -13.67 -20.24
N GLN A 391 -22.40 -12.94 -19.21
CA GLN A 391 -22.51 -11.48 -19.26
C GLN A 391 -21.16 -10.77 -19.30
N LEU A 392 -20.03 -11.39 -18.90
CA LEU A 392 -18.70 -10.79 -19.08
C LEU A 392 -18.36 -10.55 -20.55
N ALA A 393 -18.85 -11.41 -21.46
CA ALA A 393 -18.61 -11.25 -22.89
C ALA A 393 -19.50 -10.16 -23.53
N ASP A 394 -20.71 -9.96 -23.02
CA ASP A 394 -21.69 -9.01 -23.57
C ASP A 394 -21.60 -7.63 -22.89
N LYS A 395 -21.65 -7.61 -21.56
CA LYS A 395 -21.73 -6.41 -20.72
C LYS A 395 -20.40 -5.99 -20.11
N GLY A 396 -19.45 -6.92 -20.02
CA GLY A 396 -18.10 -6.62 -19.56
C GLY A 396 -17.93 -6.48 -18.05
N PHE A 397 -16.81 -5.89 -17.67
CA PHE A 397 -16.37 -5.61 -16.33
C PHE A 397 -15.76 -4.20 -16.26
N GLU A 398 -15.70 -3.65 -15.05
CA GLU A 398 -14.83 -2.51 -14.73
C GLU A 398 -14.00 -2.86 -13.50
N LEU A 399 -12.67 -2.87 -13.65
CA LEU A 399 -11.73 -2.97 -12.54
C LEU A 399 -11.33 -1.57 -12.11
N THR A 400 -11.29 -1.34 -10.81
CA THR A 400 -10.85 -0.08 -10.22
C THR A 400 -9.79 -0.34 -9.16
N LEU A 401 -8.58 0.21 -9.35
CA LEU A 401 -7.51 0.23 -8.36
C LEU A 401 -7.38 1.64 -7.80
N LYS A 402 -7.50 1.80 -6.49
CA LYS A 402 -7.35 3.09 -5.80
C LYS A 402 -6.12 3.08 -4.93
N ARG A 403 -5.40 4.20 -4.90
CA ARG A 403 -4.39 4.49 -3.89
C ARG A 403 -4.88 5.64 -3.01
N LYS A 404 -4.96 5.39 -1.70
CA LYS A 404 -5.17 6.40 -0.66
C LYS A 404 -3.96 6.39 0.27
N GLY A 405 -3.03 7.29 -0.02
CA GLY A 405 -1.63 7.38 0.33
C GLY A 405 -0.86 6.08 0.34
N PHE A 406 -0.72 5.40 1.48
CA PHE A 406 0.05 4.15 1.52
C PHE A 406 -0.78 2.90 1.30
N ARG A 407 -2.10 3.04 1.17
CA ARG A 407 -3.01 1.91 1.01
C ARG A 407 -3.52 1.83 -0.42
N TYR A 408 -3.55 0.62 -0.93
CA TYR A 408 -4.15 0.27 -2.20
C TYR A 408 -5.37 -0.58 -1.93
N SER A 409 -6.49 -0.27 -2.58
CA SER A 409 -7.70 -1.09 -2.56
C SER A 409 -8.19 -1.31 -3.98
N GLY A 410 -8.83 -2.46 -4.21
CA GLY A 410 -9.36 -2.83 -5.50
C GLY A 410 -10.86 -3.04 -5.46
N SER A 411 -11.53 -2.85 -6.59
CA SER A 411 -12.91 -3.28 -6.77
C SER A 411 -13.18 -3.73 -8.20
N VAL A 412 -14.21 -4.57 -8.34
CA VAL A 412 -14.78 -4.93 -9.64
C VAL A 412 -16.25 -4.58 -9.66
N THR A 413 -16.70 -3.93 -10.73
CA THR A 413 -18.12 -3.74 -11.03
C THR A 413 -18.52 -4.65 -12.17
N LEU A 414 -19.54 -5.47 -11.94
CA LEU A 414 -20.09 -6.43 -12.91
C LEU A 414 -21.58 -6.17 -13.08
N ASN A 415 -22.11 -6.44 -14.27
CA ASN A 415 -23.56 -6.55 -14.42
C ASN A 415 -24.00 -7.95 -13.99
N VAL A 416 -24.96 -8.04 -13.08
CA VAL A 416 -25.51 -9.29 -12.57
C VAL A 416 -26.91 -9.48 -13.15
N PRO A 417 -27.22 -10.63 -13.79
CA PRO A 417 -28.56 -10.89 -14.28
C PRO A 417 -29.56 -11.05 -13.12
N ALA A 418 -30.82 -10.69 -13.37
CA ALA A 418 -31.92 -10.97 -12.44
C ALA A 418 -31.98 -12.46 -12.06
N ALA A 419 -32.33 -12.74 -10.80
CA ALA A 419 -32.46 -14.09 -10.28
C ALA A 419 -33.34 -14.13 -9.03
N GLY A 420 -34.35 -15.00 -9.00
CA GLY A 420 -35.34 -15.01 -7.92
C GLY A 420 -36.03 -13.65 -7.77
N ASP A 421 -35.96 -13.07 -6.56
CA ASP A 421 -36.51 -11.74 -6.26
C ASP A 421 -35.51 -10.58 -6.50
N ASP A 422 -34.27 -10.88 -6.88
CA ASP A 422 -33.25 -9.87 -7.19
C ASP A 422 -33.42 -9.36 -8.63
N PRO A 423 -33.68 -8.06 -8.84
CA PRO A 423 -33.84 -7.48 -10.18
C PRO A 423 -32.56 -7.48 -11.02
N GLY A 424 -31.39 -7.79 -10.42
CA GLY A 424 -30.09 -7.69 -11.06
C GLY A 424 -29.65 -6.25 -11.27
N GLY A 425 -28.58 -6.06 -12.04
CA GLY A 425 -27.96 -4.78 -12.32
C GLY A 425 -26.48 -4.72 -11.93
N PRO A 426 -25.88 -3.52 -11.91
CA PRO A 426 -24.47 -3.36 -11.55
C PRO A 426 -24.25 -3.68 -10.07
N VAL A 427 -23.30 -4.57 -9.81
CA VAL A 427 -22.83 -4.94 -8.45
C VAL A 427 -21.35 -4.68 -8.38
N THR A 428 -20.94 -3.94 -7.34
CA THR A 428 -19.53 -3.66 -7.04
C THR A 428 -19.08 -4.50 -5.85
N VAL A 429 -17.94 -5.19 -5.99
CA VAL A 429 -17.30 -5.93 -4.90
C VAL A 429 -15.89 -5.37 -4.69
N GLU A 430 -15.60 -5.00 -3.45
CA GLU A 430 -14.29 -4.45 -3.05
C GLU A 430 -13.42 -5.49 -2.34
N THR A 431 -12.10 -5.33 -2.48
CA THR A 431 -11.06 -6.07 -1.74
C THR A 431 -10.71 -5.37 -0.44
N ASP A 432 -10.05 -6.09 0.48
CA ASP A 432 -9.27 -5.46 1.54
C ASP A 432 -8.06 -4.71 0.95
N SER A 433 -7.40 -3.89 1.78
CA SER A 433 -6.31 -3.02 1.33
C SER A 433 -4.92 -3.61 1.58
N VAL A 434 -4.02 -3.51 0.59
CA VAL A 434 -2.58 -3.77 0.76
C VAL A 434 -1.83 -2.46 1.00
N SER A 435 -0.69 -2.52 1.70
CA SER A 435 0.11 -1.33 2.02
C SER A 435 1.42 -1.29 1.25
N ARG A 436 1.76 -0.13 0.68
CA ARG A 436 3.04 0.12 0.00
C ARG A 436 3.44 1.59 0.07
N ILE A 437 4.69 1.83 0.43
CA ILE A 437 5.20 3.16 0.75
C ILE A 437 5.83 3.80 -0.47
N GLU A 438 6.67 3.02 -1.12
CA GLU A 438 7.56 3.48 -2.18
C GLU A 438 6.74 3.82 -3.42
N PRO A 439 6.93 4.99 -4.06
CA PRO A 439 6.46 5.18 -5.42
C PRO A 439 7.20 4.18 -6.31
N PHE A 440 6.48 3.51 -7.20
CA PHE A 440 7.05 2.43 -8.00
C PHE A 440 6.19 2.15 -9.22
N GLY A 441 6.82 1.49 -10.18
CA GLY A 441 6.16 0.93 -11.35
C GLY A 441 5.55 1.96 -12.29
N ALA A 442 4.91 1.45 -13.33
CA ALA A 442 4.06 2.26 -14.20
C ALA A 442 2.67 1.64 -14.31
N PRO A 443 1.61 2.45 -14.53
CA PRO A 443 0.28 1.93 -14.81
C PRO A 443 0.35 0.92 -15.93
N ALA A 444 -0.21 -0.24 -15.69
CA ALA A 444 -0.17 -1.34 -16.64
C ALA A 444 -1.41 -2.20 -16.54
N PHE A 445 -1.74 -2.86 -17.63
CA PHE A 445 -2.74 -3.91 -17.66
C PHE A 445 -2.33 -5.02 -18.63
N GLN A 446 -2.93 -6.20 -18.46
CA GLN A 446 -2.63 -7.36 -19.28
C GLN A 446 -3.79 -8.34 -19.28
N LEU A 447 -4.02 -8.98 -20.44
CA LEU A 447 -4.77 -10.22 -20.51
C LEU A 447 -3.83 -11.40 -20.24
N GLY A 448 -4.20 -12.23 -19.30
CA GLY A 448 -3.42 -13.38 -18.88
C GLY A 448 -4.21 -14.67 -18.85
N GLN A 449 -3.50 -15.75 -18.51
CA GLN A 449 -4.06 -17.08 -18.45
C GLN A 449 -3.24 -17.95 -17.49
N LEU A 450 -3.89 -18.67 -16.58
CA LEU A 450 -3.21 -19.57 -15.65
C LEU A 450 -2.73 -20.85 -16.37
N SER A 451 -1.63 -21.43 -15.89
CA SER A 451 -0.96 -22.61 -16.48
C SER A 451 -1.88 -23.81 -16.76
N ARG A 452 -2.97 -23.95 -16.00
CA ARG A 452 -3.96 -25.02 -16.19
C ARG A 452 -4.84 -24.89 -17.43
N ALA A 453 -4.84 -23.74 -18.09
CA ALA A 453 -5.52 -23.53 -19.37
C ALA A 453 -4.90 -24.30 -20.54
N LYS A 454 -3.64 -24.74 -20.40
CA LYS A 454 -2.88 -25.45 -21.44
C LYS A 454 -2.86 -24.66 -22.75
N SER A 455 -3.30 -25.25 -23.86
CA SER A 455 -3.35 -24.65 -25.19
C SER A 455 -4.67 -23.92 -25.48
N GLY A 456 -5.49 -23.67 -24.46
CA GLY A 456 -6.73 -22.92 -24.62
C GLY A 456 -6.47 -21.47 -24.97
N GLU A 457 -7.41 -20.84 -25.66
CA GLU A 457 -7.36 -19.44 -26.03
C GLU A 457 -8.28 -18.62 -25.13
N THR A 458 -7.72 -17.56 -24.54
CA THR A 458 -8.44 -16.55 -23.79
C THR A 458 -8.54 -15.29 -24.63
N VAL A 459 -9.73 -14.67 -24.66
CA VAL A 459 -9.99 -13.45 -25.44
C VAL A 459 -10.57 -12.37 -24.54
N ALA A 460 -10.08 -11.14 -24.69
CA ALA A 460 -10.66 -9.95 -24.06
C ALA A 460 -10.65 -8.75 -24.99
N TYR A 461 -11.55 -7.81 -24.72
CA TYR A 461 -11.58 -6.49 -25.34
C TYR A 461 -11.40 -5.45 -24.24
N PHE A 462 -10.43 -4.54 -24.37
CA PHE A 462 -10.26 -3.44 -23.44
C PHE A 462 -10.75 -2.16 -24.09
N ASP A 463 -11.83 -1.60 -23.54
CA ASP A 463 -12.53 -0.45 -24.15
C ASP A 463 -11.98 0.89 -23.65
N ARG A 464 -11.52 0.93 -22.39
CA ARG A 464 -11.12 2.19 -21.76
C ARG A 464 -10.13 1.95 -20.62
N PHE A 465 -9.13 2.82 -20.56
CA PHE A 465 -8.22 2.96 -19.42
C PHE A 465 -8.28 4.39 -18.87
N GLU A 466 -8.31 4.53 -17.55
CA GLU A 466 -8.24 5.83 -16.88
C GLU A 466 -7.23 5.78 -15.74
N LEU A 467 -6.53 6.90 -15.54
CA LEU A 467 -5.81 7.21 -14.33
C LEU A 467 -6.14 8.64 -13.93
N ILE A 468 -6.83 8.80 -12.80
CA ILE A 468 -7.31 10.09 -12.32
C ILE A 468 -6.60 10.38 -11.00
N PRO A 469 -5.81 11.46 -10.90
CA PRO A 469 -5.31 11.92 -9.60
C PRO A 469 -6.51 12.36 -8.75
N ASP A 470 -6.53 11.95 -7.49
CA ASP A 470 -7.54 12.46 -6.57
C ASP A 470 -7.15 13.90 -6.20
N ALA A 471 -8.12 14.82 -6.17
CA ALA A 471 -7.88 16.20 -5.74
C ALA A 471 -7.32 16.18 -4.31
N GLN A 472 -6.13 16.75 -4.12
CA GLN A 472 -5.50 16.96 -2.81
C GLN A 472 -6.09 18.16 -2.10
#